data_AF-A0A1I5BZM1-F1
#
_entry.id   AF-A0A1I5BZM1-F1
#
_cell.length_a   1.000
_cell.length_b   1.000
_cell.length_c   1.000
_cell.angle_alpha   90.00
_cell.angle_beta   90.00
_cell.angle_gamma   90.00
#
_symmetry.space_group_name_H-M   'P 1'
#
loop_
_entity.id
_entity.type
_entity.pdbx_description
1 polymer ?
#
loop_
_entity_poly.entity_id
_entity_poly.type
_entity_poly.pdbx_seq_one_letter_code
_entity_poly.pdbx_strand_id
1 'polypeptide(L)'
;MDAYRRERLVPAVAEARNWTDLMRRLDLRTSGGQRRVLQEKVASHGLDTSHFAKRSPWRKYPDAAIAEATASSSSLREVALKLGATPATGTLSHIRRRIDAAGIDISHFPGIDRPELDLPFTTEELRAAAATSHSVRGVARSLGVPDDSRSRATLLRMLRERDVDTQHFTHTRLAIPEDALRTLIPQASSYADVMRGLDLAVNDTNHRRVRRAAARLGLDTSHFKRRAWGKPDSPAPAPTAHRVLVVLPEHAGRSNRAQLHRALTEVGVQYACASCGNPGEWLGRRITLQIDHVNGDWHDNRQENLRYLCPNCHALTDTWCRQKERTPLAG
;
A
#
# COMPACT_ATOMS: atom_id res chain seq x y z
N MET A 1 -6.31 -14.98 20.44
CA MET A 1 -7.28 -14.18 21.21
C MET A 1 -7.61 -12.92 20.42
N ASP A 2 -8.89 -12.59 20.26
CA ASP A 2 -9.32 -11.45 19.45
C ASP A 2 -8.93 -10.12 20.14
N ALA A 3 -8.12 -9.32 19.44
CA ALA A 3 -7.59 -8.06 19.95
C ALA A 3 -8.67 -6.98 20.15
N TYR A 4 -9.87 -7.17 19.59
CA TYR A 4 -10.94 -6.18 19.60
C TYR A 4 -12.07 -6.49 20.58
N ARG A 5 -11.93 -7.51 21.43
CA ARG A 5 -12.92 -7.80 22.48
C ARG A 5 -12.93 -6.73 23.55
N ARG A 6 -14.13 -6.37 24.03
CA ARG A 6 -14.36 -5.37 25.08
C ARG A 6 -13.51 -5.62 26.32
N GLU A 7 -13.41 -6.86 26.78
CA GLU A 7 -12.61 -7.29 27.95
C GLU A 7 -11.14 -6.89 27.84
N ARG A 8 -10.58 -6.92 26.64
CA ARG A 8 -9.18 -6.55 26.38
C ARG A 8 -9.03 -5.05 26.10
N LEU A 9 -10.04 -4.43 25.49
CA LEU A 9 -10.03 -3.01 25.14
C LEU A 9 -10.22 -2.09 26.36
N VAL A 10 -11.07 -2.45 27.32
CA VAL A 10 -11.35 -1.63 28.52
C VAL A 10 -10.06 -1.29 29.31
N PRO A 11 -9.27 -2.28 29.77
CA PRO A 11 -8.04 -1.98 30.52
C PRO A 11 -6.99 -1.31 29.62
N ALA A 12 -6.87 -1.74 28.36
CA ALA A 12 -5.90 -1.18 27.43
C ALA A 12 -6.18 0.29 27.11
N VAL A 13 -7.45 0.69 27.00
CA VAL A 13 -7.86 2.09 26.77
C VAL A 13 -7.64 2.93 28.03
N ALA A 14 -7.96 2.42 29.22
CA ALA A 14 -7.74 3.16 30.47
C ALA A 14 -6.26 3.55 30.67
N GLU A 15 -5.33 2.66 30.33
CA GLU A 15 -3.89 2.88 30.54
C GLU A 15 -3.15 3.50 29.34
N ALA A 16 -3.78 3.52 28.17
CA ALA A 16 -3.15 4.05 26.97
C ALA A 16 -3.14 5.58 26.99
N ARG A 17 -2.01 6.15 26.56
CA ARG A 17 -1.86 7.62 26.45
C ARG A 17 -2.24 8.17 25.09
N ASN A 18 -2.28 7.33 24.05
CA ASN A 18 -2.68 7.69 22.69
C ASN A 18 -2.97 6.42 21.87
N TRP A 19 -3.49 6.60 20.65
CA TRP A 19 -3.82 5.49 19.74
C TRP A 19 -2.63 4.58 19.39
N THR A 20 -1.42 5.12 19.30
CA THR A 20 -0.22 4.33 19.01
C THR A 20 0.17 3.47 20.21
N ASP A 21 0.08 4.03 21.42
CA ASP A 21 0.32 3.32 22.67
C ASP A 21 -0.73 2.21 22.91
N LEU A 22 -2.00 2.48 22.61
CA LEU A 22 -3.07 1.49 22.63
C LEU A 22 -2.79 0.33 21.66
N MET A 23 -2.43 0.63 20.41
CA MET A 23 -2.10 -0.41 19.43
C MET A 23 -0.91 -1.27 19.90
N ARG A 24 0.12 -0.66 20.48
CA ARG A 24 1.28 -1.38 21.03
C ARG A 24 0.88 -2.30 22.20
N ARG A 25 0.01 -1.84 23.10
CA ARG A 25 -0.51 -2.63 24.24
C ARG A 25 -1.40 -3.81 23.80
N LEU A 26 -2.01 -3.69 22.61
CA LEU A 26 -2.83 -4.75 22.02
C LEU A 26 -2.03 -5.67 21.07
N ASP A 27 -0.71 -5.53 21.01
CA ASP A 27 0.18 -6.23 20.08
C ASP A 27 -0.23 -6.07 18.61
N LEU A 28 -0.84 -4.92 18.28
CA LEU A 28 -1.23 -4.56 16.92
C LEU A 28 -0.09 -3.82 16.23
N ARG A 29 0.10 -4.10 14.94
CA ARG A 29 1.02 -3.32 14.11
C ARG A 29 0.53 -1.87 14.00
N THR A 30 1.47 -0.93 14.04
CA THR A 30 1.15 0.50 13.91
C THR A 30 0.85 0.83 12.45
N SER A 31 -0.42 0.70 12.04
CA SER A 31 -0.88 1.02 10.68
C SER A 31 -2.13 1.89 10.71
N GLY A 32 -2.30 2.76 9.71
CA GLY A 32 -3.47 3.64 9.61
C GLY A 32 -4.79 2.87 9.45
N GLY A 33 -4.76 1.75 8.73
CA GLY A 33 -5.92 0.86 8.57
C GLY A 33 -6.35 0.20 9.87
N GLN A 34 -5.42 -0.40 10.62
CA GLN A 34 -5.73 -1.02 11.91
C GLN A 34 -6.15 0.00 12.96
N ARG A 35 -5.54 1.19 12.95
CA ARG A 35 -5.96 2.30 13.79
C ARG A 35 -7.43 2.66 13.54
N ARG A 36 -7.87 2.70 12.28
CA ARG A 36 -9.27 3.02 11.94
C ARG A 36 -10.24 1.95 12.47
N VAL A 37 -9.93 0.68 12.26
CA VAL A 37 -10.74 -0.44 12.78
C VAL A 37 -10.79 -0.41 14.31
N LEU A 38 -9.67 -0.12 14.97
CA LEU A 38 -9.60 -0.01 16.41
C LEU A 38 -10.44 1.18 16.93
N GLN A 39 -10.41 2.33 16.24
CA GLN A 39 -11.26 3.48 16.57
C GLN A 39 -12.75 3.16 16.46
N GLU A 40 -13.16 2.49 15.38
CA GLU A 40 -14.55 2.03 15.21
C GLU A 40 -14.97 1.07 16.33
N LYS A 41 -14.10 0.13 16.72
CA LYS A 41 -14.39 -0.84 17.79
C LYS A 41 -14.48 -0.18 19.16
N VAL A 42 -13.54 0.69 19.49
CA VAL A 42 -13.55 1.46 20.77
C VAL A 42 -14.80 2.33 20.87
N ALA A 43 -15.19 3.01 19.77
CA ALA A 43 -16.43 3.78 19.71
C ALA A 43 -17.68 2.90 19.85
N SER A 44 -17.72 1.74 19.18
CA SER A 44 -18.84 0.79 19.28
C SER A 44 -19.03 0.22 20.70
N HIS A 45 -17.96 0.20 21.50
CA HIS A 45 -17.99 -0.25 22.88
C HIS A 45 -18.22 0.89 23.89
N GLY A 46 -18.38 2.14 23.42
CA GLY A 46 -18.64 3.30 24.27
C GLY A 46 -17.50 3.63 25.23
N LEU A 47 -16.25 3.30 24.87
CA LEU A 47 -15.10 3.53 25.75
C LEU A 47 -14.61 4.97 25.62
N ASP A 48 -14.40 5.63 26.76
CA ASP A 48 -13.87 7.00 26.78
C ASP A 48 -12.41 7.02 26.32
N THR A 49 -12.11 7.91 25.38
CA THR A 49 -10.76 8.18 24.86
C THR A 49 -10.41 9.67 24.94
N SER A 50 -11.16 10.44 25.72
CA SER A 50 -10.96 11.87 25.93
C SER A 50 -9.56 12.20 26.48
N HIS A 51 -8.97 11.28 27.27
CA HIS A 51 -7.65 11.37 27.87
C HIS A 51 -6.50 11.01 26.92
N PHE A 52 -6.78 10.43 25.74
CA PHE A 52 -5.73 10.15 24.76
C PHE A 52 -5.15 11.48 24.30
N ALA A 53 -3.90 11.72 24.74
CA ALA A 53 -3.24 13.00 24.79
C ALA A 53 -3.59 13.89 23.59
N LYS A 54 -4.27 15.00 23.89
CA LYS A 54 -4.39 16.13 22.99
C LYS A 54 -3.01 16.77 22.82
N ARG A 55 -2.50 16.64 21.59
CA ARG A 55 -1.55 17.52 20.88
C ARG A 55 -0.13 17.57 21.46
N SER A 56 0.86 17.14 20.67
CA SER A 56 2.27 17.50 20.88
C SER A 56 2.38 19.01 21.18
N PRO A 57 3.16 19.42 22.20
CA PRO A 57 3.46 20.83 22.45
C PRO A 57 4.15 21.49 21.26
N TRP A 58 4.85 20.69 20.45
CA TRP A 58 5.54 21.14 19.25
C TRP A 58 4.58 21.23 18.07
N ARG A 59 4.13 22.45 17.78
CA ARG A 59 3.40 22.77 16.55
C ARG A 59 4.35 23.50 15.62
N LYS A 60 4.63 22.91 14.46
CA LYS A 60 5.40 23.56 13.39
C LYS A 60 4.83 24.95 13.03
N TYR A 61 3.51 25.11 13.17
CA TYR A 61 2.79 26.38 13.03
C TYR A 61 1.88 26.57 14.24
N PRO A 62 2.19 27.48 15.19
CA PRO A 62 1.29 27.79 16.30
C PRO A 62 0.00 28.44 15.79
N ASP A 63 -1.14 28.20 16.48
CA ASP A 63 -2.44 28.72 16.05
C ASP A 63 -2.44 30.27 15.99
N ALA A 64 -1.67 30.92 16.87
CA ALA A 64 -1.46 32.38 16.84
C ALA A 64 -0.77 32.86 15.55
N ALA A 65 0.30 32.19 15.11
CA ALA A 65 0.97 32.54 13.85
C ALA A 65 0.09 32.25 12.63
N ILE A 66 -0.75 31.20 12.68
CA ILE A 66 -1.74 30.94 11.63
C ILE A 66 -2.78 32.07 11.60
N ALA A 67 -3.27 32.53 12.74
CA ALA A 67 -4.24 33.63 12.82
C ALA A 67 -3.66 34.94 12.28
N GLU A 68 -2.44 35.30 12.68
CA GLU A 68 -1.73 36.50 12.20
C GLU A 68 -1.46 36.45 10.69
N ALA A 69 -0.97 35.31 10.21
CA ALA A 69 -0.75 35.08 8.78
C ALA A 69 -2.08 35.12 8.02
N THR A 70 -3.19 34.66 8.61
CA THR A 70 -4.52 34.65 8.01
C THR A 70 -5.13 36.05 7.94
N ALA A 71 -5.04 36.82 9.02
CA ALA A 71 -5.57 38.18 9.08
C ALA A 71 -4.94 39.12 8.04
N SER A 72 -3.65 38.90 7.75
CA SER A 72 -2.89 39.73 6.80
C SER A 72 -2.86 39.17 5.37
N SER A 73 -3.51 38.03 5.09
CA SER A 73 -3.45 37.35 3.79
C SER A 73 -4.81 37.29 3.12
N SER A 74 -4.79 37.06 1.81
CA SER A 74 -5.96 36.85 0.96
C SER A 74 -6.07 35.40 0.45
N SER A 75 -5.07 34.56 0.70
CA SER A 75 -5.10 33.16 0.27
C SER A 75 -4.34 32.21 1.19
N LEU A 76 -4.73 30.93 1.20
CA LEU A 76 -4.00 29.89 1.92
C LEU A 76 -2.55 29.73 1.44
N ARG A 77 -2.27 30.10 0.19
CA ARG A 77 -0.91 30.14 -0.38
C ARG A 77 -0.06 31.21 0.30
N GLU A 78 -0.61 32.42 0.45
CA GLU A 78 0.06 33.51 1.17
C GLU A 78 0.25 33.18 2.65
N VAL A 79 -0.74 32.56 3.28
CA VAL A 79 -0.61 32.05 4.66
C VAL A 79 0.54 31.06 4.76
N ALA A 80 0.64 30.09 3.84
CA ALA A 80 1.75 29.15 3.83
C ALA A 80 3.11 29.84 3.65
N LEU A 81 3.22 30.82 2.73
CA LEU A 81 4.45 31.56 2.50
C LEU A 81 4.88 32.38 3.73
N LYS A 82 3.95 33.08 4.39
CA LYS A 82 4.22 33.84 5.63
C LYS A 82 4.61 32.95 6.80
N LEU A 83 4.10 31.72 6.83
CA LEU A 83 4.50 30.69 7.79
C LEU A 83 5.85 30.02 7.42
N GLY A 84 6.54 30.49 6.39
CA GLY A 84 7.81 29.90 5.92
C GLY A 84 7.65 28.49 5.34
N ALA A 85 6.45 28.15 4.86
CA ALA A 85 6.12 26.84 4.33
C ALA A 85 6.04 26.86 2.80
N THR A 86 6.49 25.77 2.16
CA THR A 86 6.26 25.55 0.73
C THR A 86 4.76 25.32 0.48
N PRO A 87 4.12 26.05 -0.46
CA PRO A 87 2.68 25.95 -0.73
C PRO A 87 2.35 24.71 -1.57
N ALA A 88 2.64 23.53 -1.02
CA ALA A 88 2.24 22.24 -1.56
C ALA A 88 0.82 21.89 -1.10
N THR A 89 0.10 21.10 -1.89
CA THR A 89 -1.31 20.70 -1.62
C THR A 89 -1.50 20.14 -0.21
N GLY A 90 -0.55 19.33 0.28
CA GLY A 90 -0.60 18.78 1.64
C GLY A 90 -0.46 19.85 2.74
N THR A 91 0.41 20.83 2.55
CA THR A 91 0.62 21.96 3.46
C THR A 91 -0.62 22.84 3.52
N LEU A 92 -1.20 23.19 2.37
CA LEU A 92 -2.41 24.01 2.28
C LEU A 92 -3.59 23.32 2.96
N SER A 93 -3.80 22.03 2.71
CA SER A 93 -4.84 21.23 3.38
C SER A 93 -4.61 21.06 4.89
N HIS A 94 -3.35 21.05 5.35
CA HIS A 94 -3.04 21.03 6.77
C HIS A 94 -3.37 22.37 7.44
N ILE A 95 -2.95 23.48 6.83
CA ILE A 95 -3.22 24.84 7.31
C ILE A 95 -4.73 25.11 7.32
N ARG A 96 -5.48 24.71 6.27
CA ARG A 96 -6.94 24.87 6.23
C ARG A 96 -7.64 24.17 7.38
N ARG A 97 -7.34 22.89 7.62
CA ARG A 97 -7.91 22.15 8.76
C ARG A 97 -7.57 22.79 10.11
N ARG A 98 -6.42 23.45 10.21
CA ARG A 98 -6.00 24.15 11.43
C ARG A 98 -6.78 25.45 11.63
N ILE A 99 -7.01 26.20 10.56
CA ILE A 99 -7.88 27.38 10.55
C ILE A 99 -9.30 26.99 10.98
N ASP A 100 -9.88 25.96 10.36
CA ASP A 100 -11.23 25.47 10.70
C ASP A 100 -11.30 24.99 12.16
N ALA A 101 -10.32 24.23 12.64
CA ALA A 101 -10.29 23.71 14.00
C ALA A 101 -9.99 24.77 15.08
N ALA A 102 -9.43 25.92 14.69
CA ALA A 102 -9.17 27.05 15.57
C ALA A 102 -10.29 28.10 15.50
N GLY A 103 -11.27 27.95 14.61
CA GLY A 103 -12.35 28.92 14.41
C GLY A 103 -11.86 30.28 13.91
N ILE A 104 -10.75 30.30 13.16
CA ILE A 104 -10.21 31.55 12.61
C ILE A 104 -11.04 31.93 11.39
N ASP A 105 -11.54 33.17 11.37
CA ASP A 105 -12.30 33.68 10.24
C ASP A 105 -11.39 33.85 9.01
N ILE A 106 -11.89 33.35 7.88
CA ILE A 106 -11.26 33.42 6.57
C ILE A 106 -12.22 33.90 5.50
N SER A 107 -13.44 34.32 5.86
CA SER A 107 -14.49 34.75 4.92
C SER A 107 -14.03 35.86 3.95
N HIS A 108 -13.04 36.67 4.36
CA HIS A 108 -12.39 37.68 3.52
C HIS A 108 -11.51 37.11 2.41
N PHE A 109 -11.15 35.83 2.45
CA PHE A 109 -10.39 35.19 1.38
C PHE A 109 -11.28 35.06 0.14
N PRO A 110 -10.93 35.68 -1.00
CA PRO A 110 -11.73 35.59 -2.21
C PRO A 110 -12.00 34.14 -2.62
N GLY A 111 -13.28 33.81 -2.75
CA GLY A 111 -13.74 32.49 -3.19
C GLY A 111 -13.70 31.38 -2.13
N ILE A 112 -13.53 31.72 -0.85
CA ILE A 112 -13.51 30.70 0.22
C ILE A 112 -14.89 30.18 0.59
N ASP A 113 -15.88 31.07 0.58
CA ASP A 113 -17.29 30.80 0.91
C ASP A 113 -18.20 30.84 -0.32
N ARG A 114 -17.65 31.11 -1.51
CA ARG A 114 -18.42 30.94 -2.75
C ARG A 114 -18.48 29.45 -3.07
N PRO A 115 -19.67 28.82 -3.07
CA PRO A 115 -19.81 27.43 -3.52
C PRO A 115 -19.31 27.28 -4.97
N GLU A 116 -19.41 28.36 -5.76
CA GLU A 116 -19.02 28.39 -7.16
C GLU A 116 -18.25 29.67 -7.50
N LEU A 117 -17.14 29.51 -8.23
CA LEU A 117 -16.47 30.62 -8.89
C LEU A 117 -17.36 31.02 -10.08
N ASP A 118 -17.83 32.27 -10.12
CA ASP A 118 -18.48 32.83 -11.31
C ASP A 118 -17.44 33.65 -12.07
N LEU A 119 -17.18 33.25 -13.32
CA LEU A 119 -16.20 33.90 -14.17
C LEU A 119 -16.93 34.86 -15.11
N PRO A 120 -16.49 36.12 -15.25
CA PRO A 120 -17.23 37.14 -15.99
C PRO A 120 -16.98 37.04 -17.51
N PHE A 121 -17.13 35.85 -18.09
CA PHE A 121 -16.97 35.65 -19.53
C PHE A 121 -18.31 35.60 -20.24
N THR A 122 -18.40 36.33 -21.33
CA THR A 122 -19.49 36.26 -22.31
C THR A 122 -19.44 34.95 -23.08
N THR A 123 -20.53 34.59 -23.77
CA THR A 123 -20.58 33.34 -24.53
C THR A 123 -19.65 33.40 -25.73
N GLU A 124 -19.49 34.59 -26.30
CA GLU A 124 -18.65 34.94 -27.43
C GLU A 124 -17.17 34.77 -27.08
N GLU A 125 -16.74 35.26 -25.91
CA GLU A 125 -15.37 35.06 -25.40
C GLU A 125 -15.07 33.58 -25.16
N LEU A 126 -16.02 32.82 -24.61
CA LEU A 126 -15.87 31.37 -24.43
C LEU A 126 -15.74 30.64 -25.76
N ARG A 127 -16.54 31.01 -26.78
CA ARG A 127 -16.45 30.42 -28.13
C ARG A 127 -15.12 30.74 -28.79
N ALA A 128 -14.66 32.00 -28.74
CA ALA A 128 -13.38 32.40 -29.32
C ALA A 128 -12.20 31.67 -28.66
N ALA A 129 -12.22 31.55 -27.33
CA ALA A 129 -11.20 30.83 -26.59
C ALA A 129 -11.23 29.31 -26.85
N ALA A 130 -12.43 28.72 -26.99
CA ALA A 130 -12.59 27.31 -27.33
C ALA A 130 -12.13 27.00 -28.77
N ALA A 131 -12.44 27.87 -29.74
CA ALA A 131 -12.03 27.69 -31.14
C ALA A 131 -10.49 27.71 -31.32
N THR A 132 -9.79 28.53 -30.54
CA THR A 132 -8.33 28.67 -30.59
C THR A 132 -7.58 27.65 -29.73
N SER A 133 -8.29 26.84 -28.95
CA SER A 133 -7.71 25.90 -27.99
C SER A 133 -8.05 24.45 -28.31
N HIS A 134 -7.17 23.54 -27.93
CA HIS A 134 -7.40 22.09 -28.03
C HIS A 134 -7.65 21.43 -26.66
N SER A 135 -7.87 22.21 -25.60
CA SER A 135 -8.20 21.68 -24.27
C SER A 135 -8.75 22.79 -23.37
N VAL A 136 -9.42 22.41 -22.28
CA VAL A 136 -9.88 23.35 -21.23
C VAL A 136 -8.72 24.15 -20.61
N ARG A 137 -7.52 23.55 -20.54
CA ARG A 137 -6.31 24.28 -20.10
C ARG A 137 -5.90 25.36 -21.08
N GLY A 138 -6.05 25.08 -22.38
CA GLY A 138 -5.86 26.07 -23.44
C GLY A 138 -6.85 27.22 -23.30
N VAL A 139 -8.14 26.90 -23.08
CA VAL A 139 -9.19 27.90 -22.85
C VAL A 139 -8.87 28.76 -21.63
N ALA A 140 -8.48 28.15 -20.51
CA ALA A 140 -8.07 28.88 -19.31
C ALA A 140 -6.91 29.84 -19.59
N ARG A 141 -5.89 29.40 -20.34
CA ARG A 141 -4.75 30.23 -20.72
C ARG A 141 -5.15 31.38 -21.64
N SER A 142 -6.02 31.12 -22.62
CA SER A 142 -6.53 32.12 -23.57
C SER A 142 -7.35 33.21 -22.86
N LEU A 143 -8.15 32.82 -21.86
CA LEU A 143 -8.97 33.72 -21.04
C LEU A 143 -8.22 34.32 -19.84
N GLY A 144 -6.92 34.07 -19.69
CA GLY A 144 -6.11 34.60 -18.59
C GLY A 144 -6.49 34.05 -17.20
N VAL A 145 -7.17 32.91 -17.13
CA VAL A 145 -7.63 32.27 -15.90
C VAL A 145 -6.54 31.32 -15.35
N PRO A 146 -6.32 31.24 -14.03
CA PRO A 146 -5.40 30.28 -13.44
C PRO A 146 -5.71 28.82 -13.83
N ASP A 147 -4.67 28.03 -14.15
CA ASP A 147 -4.80 26.57 -14.39
C ASP A 147 -4.89 25.78 -13.08
N ASP A 148 -5.95 26.04 -12.32
CA ASP A 148 -6.31 25.26 -11.14
C ASP A 148 -7.58 24.44 -11.36
N SER A 149 -7.85 23.52 -10.44
CA SER A 149 -8.98 22.58 -10.56
C SER A 149 -10.36 23.24 -10.42
N ARG A 150 -10.49 24.35 -9.68
CA ARG A 150 -11.75 25.09 -9.52
C ARG A 150 -12.05 25.89 -10.79
N SER A 151 -11.06 26.64 -11.26
CA SER A 151 -11.14 27.44 -12.49
C SER A 151 -11.51 26.57 -13.71
N ARG A 152 -10.84 25.42 -13.88
CA ARG A 152 -11.19 24.46 -14.94
C ARG A 152 -12.58 23.85 -14.80
N ALA A 153 -13.06 23.62 -13.57
CA ALA A 153 -14.39 23.09 -13.33
C ALA A 153 -15.48 24.11 -13.69
N THR A 154 -15.29 25.39 -13.33
CA THR A 154 -16.19 26.47 -13.73
C THR A 154 -16.20 26.65 -15.24
N LEU A 155 -15.04 26.70 -15.91
CA LEU A 155 -14.97 26.81 -17.37
C LEU A 155 -15.69 25.65 -18.07
N LEU A 156 -15.50 24.40 -17.60
CA LEU A 156 -16.21 23.23 -18.11
C LEU A 156 -17.73 23.29 -17.90
N ARG A 157 -18.19 23.94 -16.83
CA ARG A 157 -19.62 24.17 -16.58
C ARG A 157 -20.16 25.20 -17.58
N MET A 158 -19.52 26.37 -17.67
CA MET A 158 -19.93 27.46 -18.58
C MET A 158 -19.93 27.03 -20.05
N LEU A 159 -18.92 26.27 -20.50
CA LEU A 159 -18.85 25.73 -21.86
C LEU A 159 -20.04 24.79 -22.16
N ARG A 160 -20.47 23.98 -21.18
CA ARG A 160 -21.62 23.06 -21.33
C ARG A 160 -22.96 23.76 -21.26
N GLU A 161 -23.15 24.66 -20.30
CA GLU A 161 -24.42 25.41 -20.12
C GLU A 161 -24.73 26.31 -21.32
N ARG A 162 -23.70 26.78 -22.02
CA ARG A 162 -23.81 27.70 -23.16
C ARG A 162 -23.60 27.02 -24.51
N ASP A 163 -23.59 25.69 -24.52
CA ASP A 163 -23.48 24.84 -25.72
C ASP A 163 -22.32 25.25 -26.65
N VAL A 164 -21.14 25.47 -26.07
CA VAL A 164 -19.92 25.80 -26.82
C VAL A 164 -19.26 24.51 -27.29
N ASP A 165 -18.97 24.44 -28.60
CA ASP A 165 -18.31 23.26 -29.19
C ASP A 165 -16.90 23.05 -28.60
N THR A 166 -16.67 21.82 -28.15
CA THR A 166 -15.41 21.35 -27.54
C THR A 166 -15.03 19.96 -28.02
N GLN A 167 -15.65 19.46 -29.10
CA GLN A 167 -15.39 18.10 -29.61
C GLN A 167 -13.95 17.91 -30.09
N HIS A 168 -13.32 18.97 -30.60
CA HIS A 168 -11.92 19.00 -31.02
C HIS A 168 -10.91 18.98 -29.87
N PHE A 169 -11.36 19.01 -28.61
CA PHE A 169 -10.45 18.99 -27.47
C PHE A 169 -9.77 17.62 -27.31
N THR A 170 -8.44 17.64 -27.33
CA THR A 170 -7.61 16.47 -27.05
C THR A 170 -7.83 16.09 -25.58
N HIS A 171 -8.27 14.87 -25.33
CA HIS A 171 -8.68 14.32 -24.02
C HIS A 171 -10.13 14.57 -23.56
N THR A 172 -11.07 14.77 -24.48
CA THR A 172 -12.50 14.61 -24.16
C THR A 172 -12.75 13.18 -23.64
N ARG A 173 -13.14 13.09 -22.37
CA ARG A 173 -13.52 11.80 -21.78
C ARG A 173 -14.85 11.40 -22.38
N LEU A 174 -14.86 10.38 -23.23
CA LEU A 174 -16.10 9.79 -23.76
C LEU A 174 -17.08 9.53 -22.62
N ALA A 175 -18.28 10.13 -22.72
CA ALA A 175 -19.33 9.89 -21.75
C ALA A 175 -19.68 8.40 -21.75
N ILE A 176 -20.07 7.88 -20.58
CA ILE A 176 -20.57 6.50 -20.49
C ILE A 176 -22.09 6.61 -20.53
N PRO A 177 -22.75 6.32 -21.67
CA PRO A 177 -24.20 6.42 -21.78
C PRO A 177 -24.86 5.43 -20.83
N GLU A 178 -25.79 5.93 -20.02
CA GLU A 178 -26.45 5.12 -18.97
C GLU A 178 -27.34 4.04 -19.58
N ASP A 179 -28.02 4.35 -20.69
CA ASP A 179 -28.86 3.39 -21.42
C ASP A 179 -28.03 2.23 -21.98
N ALA A 180 -26.85 2.52 -22.53
CA ALA A 180 -25.95 1.49 -23.02
C ALA A 180 -25.45 0.57 -21.88
N LEU A 181 -25.19 1.11 -20.68
CA LEU A 181 -24.85 0.29 -19.52
C LEU A 181 -26.00 -0.65 -19.12
N ARG A 182 -27.24 -0.15 -19.13
CA ARG A 182 -28.44 -0.96 -18.82
C ARG A 182 -28.62 -2.12 -19.79
N THR A 183 -28.27 -1.91 -21.07
CA THR A 183 -28.35 -2.95 -22.11
C THR A 183 -27.18 -3.95 -22.03
N LEU A 184 -25.95 -3.45 -21.82
CA LEU A 184 -24.74 -4.27 -21.92
C LEU A 184 -24.47 -5.10 -20.67
N ILE A 185 -24.74 -4.58 -19.47
CA ILE A 185 -24.38 -5.28 -18.22
C ILE A 185 -25.08 -6.64 -18.06
N PRO A 186 -26.39 -6.79 -18.36
CA PRO A 186 -27.06 -8.09 -18.27
C PRO A 186 -26.47 -9.16 -19.21
N GLN A 187 -25.90 -8.74 -20.34
CA GLN A 187 -25.35 -9.64 -21.37
C GLN A 187 -23.85 -9.87 -21.22
N ALA A 188 -23.15 -9.01 -20.48
CA ALA A 188 -21.72 -9.07 -20.28
C ALA A 188 -21.32 -10.11 -19.22
N SER A 189 -20.16 -10.75 -19.43
CA SER A 189 -19.58 -11.67 -18.44
C SER A 189 -18.49 -11.01 -17.58
N SER A 190 -18.07 -9.79 -17.92
CA SER A 190 -17.05 -9.02 -17.22
C SER A 190 -17.12 -7.52 -17.55
N TYR A 191 -16.50 -6.68 -16.71
CA TYR A 191 -16.33 -5.25 -17.03
C TYR A 191 -15.51 -5.02 -18.31
N ALA A 192 -14.65 -5.96 -18.72
CA ALA A 192 -13.94 -5.86 -19.98
C ALA A 192 -14.89 -5.99 -21.17
N ASP A 193 -15.89 -6.87 -21.09
CA ASP A 193 -16.90 -7.03 -22.15
C ASP A 193 -17.79 -5.79 -22.25
N VAL A 194 -18.18 -5.21 -21.10
CA VAL A 194 -18.90 -3.93 -21.07
C VAL A 194 -18.08 -2.82 -21.71
N MET A 195 -16.79 -2.70 -21.39
CA MET A 195 -15.92 -1.69 -22.00
C MET A 195 -15.80 -1.88 -23.51
N ARG A 196 -15.66 -3.11 -24.02
CA ARG A 196 -15.64 -3.39 -25.46
C ARG A 196 -16.97 -3.04 -26.14
N GLY A 197 -18.10 -3.36 -25.51
CA GLY A 197 -19.44 -3.01 -26.01
C GLY A 197 -19.71 -1.50 -26.03
N LEU A 198 -18.99 -0.72 -25.22
CA LEU A 198 -19.02 0.74 -25.19
C LEU A 198 -17.95 1.39 -26.09
N ASP A 199 -17.21 0.61 -26.87
CA ASP A 199 -16.04 1.06 -27.64
C ASP A 199 -15.00 1.83 -26.79
N LEU A 200 -14.84 1.41 -25.53
CA LEU A 200 -13.86 1.96 -24.61
C LEU A 200 -12.62 1.06 -24.57
N ALA A 201 -11.44 1.68 -24.62
CA ALA A 201 -10.19 0.99 -24.40
C ALA A 201 -10.19 0.27 -23.03
N VAL A 202 -9.81 -1.02 -23.03
CA VAL A 202 -9.76 -1.87 -21.84
C VAL A 202 -8.54 -1.51 -21.00
N ASN A 203 -8.72 -0.59 -20.05
CA ASN A 203 -7.68 -0.14 -19.13
C ASN A 203 -8.26 0.14 -17.73
N ASP A 204 -7.38 0.31 -16.73
CA ASP A 204 -7.80 0.50 -15.33
C ASP A 204 -8.63 1.79 -15.12
N THR A 205 -8.34 2.85 -15.89
CA THR A 205 -9.08 4.12 -15.80
C THR A 205 -10.53 3.94 -16.24
N ASN A 206 -10.76 3.35 -17.42
CA ASN A 206 -12.10 3.07 -17.93
C ASN A 206 -12.82 2.03 -17.08
N HIS A 207 -12.11 1.01 -16.59
CA HIS A 207 -12.67 0.01 -15.67
C HIS A 207 -13.24 0.66 -14.42
N ARG A 208 -12.48 1.56 -13.77
CA ARG A 208 -12.97 2.30 -12.59
C ARG A 208 -14.16 3.20 -12.91
N ARG A 209 -14.19 3.82 -14.10
CA ARG A 209 -15.31 4.68 -14.52
C ARG A 209 -16.59 3.87 -14.75
N VAL A 210 -16.52 2.79 -15.53
CA VAL A 210 -17.66 1.90 -15.80
C VAL A 210 -18.17 1.28 -14.51
N ARG A 211 -17.28 0.81 -13.63
CA ARG A 211 -17.66 0.27 -12.32
C ARG A 211 -18.39 1.28 -11.43
N ARG A 212 -17.93 2.53 -11.38
CA ARG A 212 -18.62 3.59 -10.62
C ARG A 212 -19.98 3.93 -11.22
N ALA A 213 -20.08 4.00 -12.54
CA ALA A 213 -21.34 4.28 -13.23
C ALA A 213 -22.36 3.15 -12.97
N ALA A 214 -21.95 1.89 -13.11
CA ALA A 214 -22.80 0.73 -12.80
C ALA A 214 -23.28 0.73 -11.35
N ALA A 215 -22.39 1.00 -10.39
CA ALA A 215 -22.73 1.07 -8.97
C ALA A 215 -23.70 2.24 -8.66
N ARG A 216 -23.48 3.41 -9.25
CA ARG A 216 -24.37 4.58 -9.11
C ARG A 216 -25.78 4.28 -9.61
N LEU A 217 -25.89 3.50 -10.69
CA LEU A 217 -27.15 3.10 -11.29
C LEU A 217 -27.80 1.87 -10.64
N GLY A 218 -27.15 1.27 -9.64
CA GLY A 218 -27.64 0.07 -8.97
C GLY A 218 -27.70 -1.16 -9.88
N LEU A 219 -26.86 -1.25 -10.92
CA LEU A 219 -26.89 -2.36 -11.87
C LEU A 219 -26.24 -3.61 -11.27
N ASP A 220 -26.91 -4.76 -11.39
CA ASP A 220 -26.38 -6.03 -10.92
C ASP A 220 -25.19 -6.46 -11.79
N THR A 221 -24.07 -6.75 -11.12
CA THR A 221 -22.82 -7.23 -11.73
C THR A 221 -22.31 -8.47 -11.00
N SER A 222 -23.15 -9.10 -10.16
CA SER A 222 -22.80 -10.28 -9.38
C SER A 222 -22.46 -11.48 -10.27
N HIS A 223 -23.09 -11.58 -11.44
CA HIS A 223 -22.87 -12.62 -12.45
C HIS A 223 -21.53 -12.51 -13.19
N PHE A 224 -20.80 -11.40 -13.01
CA PHE A 224 -19.50 -11.22 -13.67
C PHE A 224 -18.49 -12.25 -13.14
N LYS A 225 -17.86 -12.97 -14.08
CA LYS A 225 -16.87 -14.01 -13.77
C LYS A 225 -15.65 -13.35 -13.11
N ARG A 226 -15.47 -13.60 -11.81
CA ARG A 226 -14.22 -13.27 -11.12
C ARG A 226 -13.17 -14.29 -11.53
N ARG A 227 -12.17 -13.90 -12.31
CA ARG A 227 -10.92 -14.66 -12.35
C ARG A 227 -10.26 -14.51 -10.98
N ALA A 228 -10.11 -15.61 -10.24
CA ALA A 228 -9.30 -15.61 -9.03
C ALA A 228 -7.86 -15.27 -9.46
N TRP A 229 -7.38 -14.09 -9.09
CA TRP A 229 -5.96 -13.73 -9.18
C TRP A 229 -5.19 -14.38 -8.02
N GLY A 230 -5.36 -15.69 -7.87
CA GLY A 230 -4.52 -16.53 -7.03
C GLY A 230 -3.68 -17.41 -7.96
N LYS A 231 -2.37 -17.51 -7.70
CA LYS A 231 -1.60 -18.61 -8.29
C LYS A 231 -2.34 -19.90 -7.92
N PRO A 232 -2.64 -20.81 -8.86
CA PRO A 232 -3.08 -22.15 -8.47
C PRO A 232 -2.04 -22.71 -7.50
N ASP A 233 -2.50 -23.49 -6.51
CA ASP A 233 -1.60 -24.18 -5.59
C ASP A 233 -0.54 -24.90 -6.42
N SER A 234 0.72 -24.55 -6.19
CA SER A 234 1.80 -25.18 -6.93
C SER A 234 1.82 -26.65 -6.54
N PRO A 235 1.93 -27.58 -7.50
CA PRO A 235 2.03 -29.00 -7.18
C PRO A 235 3.20 -29.23 -6.23
N ALA A 236 3.08 -30.26 -5.39
CA ALA A 236 4.14 -30.63 -4.47
C ALA A 236 5.47 -30.78 -5.24
N PRO A 237 6.56 -30.16 -4.76
CA PRO A 237 7.82 -30.18 -5.49
C PRO A 237 8.34 -31.62 -5.59
N ALA A 238 8.89 -31.98 -6.76
CA ALA A 238 9.33 -33.35 -7.06
C ALA A 238 10.34 -33.88 -6.02
N PRO A 239 10.37 -35.20 -5.76
CA PRO A 239 11.37 -35.86 -4.92
C PRO A 239 12.81 -35.49 -5.34
N THR A 240 13.66 -35.19 -4.35
CA THR A 240 15.02 -34.69 -4.56
C THR A 240 16.10 -35.59 -3.96
N ALA A 241 15.75 -36.52 -3.06
CA ALA A 241 16.73 -37.30 -2.31
C ALA A 241 17.69 -38.07 -3.21
N HIS A 242 17.17 -38.81 -4.20
CA HIS A 242 17.98 -39.61 -5.13
C HIS A 242 19.00 -38.81 -5.97
N ARG A 243 18.82 -37.49 -6.10
CA ARG A 243 19.73 -36.61 -6.85
C ARG A 243 20.73 -35.88 -5.97
N VAL A 244 20.41 -35.75 -4.68
CA VAL A 244 21.17 -34.94 -3.72
C VAL A 244 22.04 -35.83 -2.83
N LEU A 245 21.56 -37.01 -2.44
CA LEU A 245 22.27 -37.95 -1.56
C LEU A 245 23.19 -38.88 -2.34
N VAL A 246 24.12 -38.29 -3.09
CA VAL A 246 25.08 -38.99 -3.95
C VAL A 246 26.49 -38.43 -3.75
N VAL A 247 27.49 -39.16 -4.22
CA VAL A 247 28.84 -38.60 -4.37
C VAL A 247 28.82 -37.63 -5.54
N LEU A 248 29.21 -36.38 -5.28
CA LEU A 248 29.29 -35.33 -6.30
C LEU A 248 30.49 -35.57 -7.23
N PRO A 249 30.38 -35.26 -8.53
CA PRO A 249 31.53 -35.20 -9.43
C PRO A 249 32.59 -34.19 -8.95
N GLU A 250 33.86 -34.42 -9.26
CA GLU A 250 34.99 -33.58 -8.81
C GLU A 250 34.86 -32.07 -9.16
N HIS A 251 34.15 -31.76 -10.24
CA HIS A 251 33.95 -30.38 -10.71
C HIS A 251 32.64 -29.74 -10.22
N ALA A 252 31.82 -30.46 -9.44
CA ALA A 252 30.55 -29.95 -8.94
C ALA A 252 30.76 -29.00 -7.76
N GLY A 253 29.97 -27.92 -7.71
CA GLY A 253 29.95 -27.04 -6.54
C GLY A 253 29.32 -27.71 -5.32
N ARG A 254 29.66 -27.21 -4.12
CA ARG A 254 29.10 -27.70 -2.85
C ARG A 254 27.57 -27.61 -2.86
N SER A 255 26.92 -28.71 -2.49
CA SER A 255 25.45 -28.79 -2.42
C SER A 255 24.85 -27.74 -1.48
N ASN A 256 23.70 -27.20 -1.88
CA ASN A 256 22.99 -26.25 -1.06
C ASN A 256 22.47 -26.93 0.22
N ARG A 257 22.76 -26.32 1.38
CA ARG A 257 22.29 -26.78 2.69
C ARG A 257 20.79 -27.10 2.71
N ALA A 258 19.95 -26.25 2.13
CA ALA A 258 18.50 -26.45 2.11
C ALA A 258 18.08 -27.70 1.32
N GLN A 259 18.82 -28.03 0.25
CA GLN A 259 18.58 -29.25 -0.53
C GLN A 259 18.94 -30.50 0.27
N LEU A 260 20.05 -30.48 1.02
CA LEU A 260 20.45 -31.59 1.89
C LEU A 260 19.44 -31.81 3.02
N HIS A 261 18.96 -30.74 3.69
CA HIS A 261 17.90 -30.86 4.70
C HIS A 261 16.62 -31.48 4.13
N ARG A 262 16.22 -31.04 2.94
CA ARG A 262 15.05 -31.57 2.25
C ARG A 262 15.21 -33.06 1.91
N ALA A 263 16.36 -33.42 1.33
CA ALA A 263 16.67 -34.79 0.95
C ALA A 263 16.71 -35.75 2.16
N LEU A 264 17.33 -35.33 3.26
CA LEU A 264 17.38 -36.11 4.51
C LEU A 264 15.98 -36.30 5.12
N THR A 265 15.16 -35.25 5.10
CA THR A 265 13.76 -35.33 5.57
C THR A 265 12.94 -36.28 4.69
N GLU A 266 13.15 -36.23 3.37
CA GLU A 266 12.45 -37.07 2.38
C GLU A 266 12.73 -38.56 2.56
N VAL A 267 13.96 -38.94 2.96
CA VAL A 267 14.33 -40.33 3.27
C VAL A 267 14.06 -40.73 4.73
N GLY A 268 13.44 -39.85 5.52
CA GLY A 268 13.02 -40.13 6.89
C GLY A 268 14.11 -40.03 7.96
N VAL A 269 15.22 -39.33 7.69
CA VAL A 269 16.23 -39.07 8.74
C VAL A 269 15.64 -38.14 9.79
N GLN A 270 15.65 -38.60 11.04
CA GLN A 270 15.13 -37.84 12.16
C GLN A 270 15.95 -36.55 12.37
N TYR A 271 15.26 -35.44 12.58
CA TYR A 271 15.89 -34.16 12.93
C TYR A 271 16.32 -34.13 14.40
N ALA A 272 17.36 -34.90 14.72
CA ALA A 272 17.95 -34.97 16.06
C ALA A 272 19.48 -35.05 15.96
N CYS A 273 20.17 -34.51 16.96
CA CYS A 273 21.62 -34.59 17.01
C CYS A 273 22.06 -36.05 17.18
N ALA A 274 22.90 -36.55 16.27
CA ALA A 274 23.41 -37.92 16.30
C ALA A 274 24.32 -38.22 17.52
N SER A 275 24.85 -37.19 18.18
CA SER A 275 25.70 -37.34 19.36
C SER A 275 24.91 -37.28 20.68
N CYS A 276 24.11 -36.22 20.90
CA CYS A 276 23.42 -35.99 22.18
C CYS A 276 21.88 -36.17 22.11
N GLY A 277 21.32 -36.51 20.96
CA GLY A 277 19.88 -36.69 20.77
C GLY A 277 19.06 -35.38 20.75
N ASN A 278 19.69 -34.21 20.83
CA ASN A 278 19.00 -32.92 20.85
C ASN A 278 18.06 -32.75 19.63
N PRO A 279 16.74 -32.49 19.81
CA PRO A 279 15.76 -32.43 18.73
C PRO A 279 15.73 -31.08 17.97
N GLY A 280 16.74 -30.22 18.16
CA GLY A 280 16.76 -28.86 17.63
C GLY A 280 16.24 -27.81 18.63
N GLU A 281 16.43 -28.03 19.93
CA GLU A 281 16.03 -27.09 20.98
C GLU A 281 17.17 -26.87 21.98
N TRP A 282 17.40 -25.61 22.35
CA TRP A 282 18.38 -25.21 23.34
C TRP A 282 17.82 -24.07 24.19
N LEU A 283 17.81 -24.24 25.52
CA LEU A 283 17.26 -23.26 26.47
C LEU A 283 15.83 -22.80 26.12
N GLY A 284 14.94 -23.73 25.74
CA GLY A 284 13.56 -23.41 25.38
C GLY A 284 13.38 -22.75 24.00
N ARG A 285 14.46 -22.63 23.20
CA ARG A 285 14.45 -21.98 21.89
C ARG A 285 14.89 -22.94 20.80
N ARG A 286 14.26 -22.84 19.64
CA ARG A 286 14.65 -23.63 18.46
C ARG A 286 16.05 -23.25 18.01
N ILE A 287 16.89 -24.26 17.81
CA ILE A 287 18.21 -24.15 17.20
C ILE A 287 18.28 -24.98 15.93
N THR A 288 19.08 -24.53 14.99
CA THR A 288 19.30 -25.26 13.74
C THR A 288 20.38 -26.31 13.95
N LEU A 289 20.03 -27.59 13.80
CA LEU A 289 21.01 -28.67 13.67
C LEU A 289 21.79 -28.51 12.38
N GLN A 290 23.10 -28.64 12.48
CA GLN A 290 24.05 -28.56 11.37
C GLN A 290 24.21 -29.94 10.73
N ILE A 291 24.49 -29.97 9.43
CA ILE A 291 24.78 -31.22 8.71
C ILE A 291 26.30 -31.35 8.69
N ASP A 292 26.81 -32.44 9.24
CA ASP A 292 28.22 -32.80 9.26
C ASP A 292 28.44 -34.04 8.38
N HIS A 293 29.57 -34.07 7.69
CA HIS A 293 30.04 -35.19 6.90
C HIS A 293 30.98 -36.03 7.76
N VAL A 294 30.64 -37.29 8.01
CA VAL A 294 31.38 -38.17 8.94
C VAL A 294 32.84 -38.32 8.51
N ASN A 295 33.10 -38.46 7.21
CA ASN A 295 34.44 -38.53 6.64
C ASN A 295 35.12 -37.15 6.44
N GLY A 296 34.41 -36.05 6.65
CA GLY A 296 34.88 -34.69 6.40
C GLY A 296 34.95 -34.26 4.93
N ASP A 297 34.60 -35.12 3.98
CA ASP A 297 34.53 -34.80 2.56
C ASP A 297 33.14 -34.30 2.18
N TRP A 298 33.07 -33.05 1.73
CA TRP A 298 31.81 -32.40 1.35
C TRP A 298 31.26 -32.88 0.00
N HIS A 299 32.03 -33.61 -0.82
CA HIS A 299 31.54 -34.20 -2.06
C HIS A 299 30.67 -35.45 -1.81
N ASP A 300 30.92 -36.17 -0.71
CA ASP A 300 30.20 -37.39 -0.39
C ASP A 300 28.90 -37.10 0.38
N ASN A 301 27.82 -36.79 -0.34
CA ASN A 301 26.52 -36.50 0.28
C ASN A 301 25.66 -37.75 0.51
N ARG A 302 26.22 -38.97 0.40
CA ARG A 302 25.45 -40.18 0.66
C ARG A 302 24.88 -40.17 2.08
N GLN A 303 23.69 -40.74 2.25
CA GLN A 303 22.95 -40.68 3.51
C GLN A 303 23.79 -41.20 4.69
N GLU A 304 24.51 -42.29 4.50
CA GLU A 304 25.37 -42.91 5.50
C GLU A 304 26.54 -42.01 5.97
N ASN A 305 26.94 -41.03 5.15
CA ASN A 305 28.01 -40.09 5.47
C ASN A 305 27.49 -38.79 6.09
N LEU A 306 26.18 -38.53 6.08
CA LEU A 306 25.59 -37.30 6.61
C LEU A 306 24.96 -37.54 7.99
N ARG A 307 25.26 -36.64 8.93
CA ARG A 307 24.61 -36.65 10.26
C ARG A 307 24.19 -35.25 10.70
N TYR A 308 23.11 -35.17 11.45
CA TYR A 308 22.72 -33.95 12.14
C TYR A 308 23.50 -33.80 13.44
N LEU A 309 24.10 -32.63 13.67
CA LEU A 309 24.74 -32.27 14.94
C LEU A 309 24.25 -30.92 15.45
N CYS A 310 23.99 -30.80 16.76
CA CYS A 310 23.76 -29.50 17.35
C CYS A 310 25.07 -28.68 17.34
N PRO A 311 25.01 -27.34 17.39
CA PRO A 311 26.23 -26.51 17.34
C PRO A 311 27.28 -26.87 18.40
N ASN A 312 26.84 -27.31 19.59
CA ASN A 312 27.73 -27.70 20.68
C ASN A 312 28.45 -29.02 20.38
N CYS A 313 27.74 -30.06 19.93
CA CYS A 313 28.36 -31.34 19.57
C CYS A 313 29.19 -31.23 18.29
N HIS A 314 28.76 -30.41 17.34
CA HIS A 314 29.53 -30.19 16.12
C HIS A 314 30.88 -29.52 16.43
N ALA A 315 30.94 -28.62 17.42
CA ALA A 315 32.19 -28.01 17.84
C ALA A 315 33.25 -28.99 18.38
N LEU A 316 32.84 -30.23 18.71
CA LEU A 316 33.71 -31.28 19.24
C LEU A 316 34.21 -32.25 18.15
N THR A 317 33.81 -32.10 16.89
CA THR A 317 34.25 -33.01 15.83
C THR A 317 35.61 -32.62 15.28
N ASP A 318 36.39 -33.61 14.82
CA ASP A 318 37.66 -33.36 14.12
C ASP A 318 37.47 -32.62 12.78
N THR A 319 36.24 -32.57 12.28
CA THR A 319 35.82 -31.86 11.06
C THR A 319 35.47 -30.39 11.33
N TRP A 320 35.34 -29.99 12.59
CA TRP A 320 34.98 -28.63 12.98
C TRP A 320 36.07 -27.62 12.66
N CYS A 321 35.69 -26.55 11.94
CA CYS A 321 36.60 -25.44 11.60
C CYS A 321 37.95 -25.87 10.99
N ARG A 322 38.01 -27.00 10.25
CA ARG A 322 39.23 -27.35 9.51
C ARG A 322 39.63 -26.18 8.62
N GLN A 323 40.75 -25.54 8.95
CA GLN A 323 41.44 -24.66 8.01
C GLN A 323 41.85 -25.53 6.82
N LYS A 324 41.79 -24.98 5.59
CA LYS A 324 42.43 -25.60 4.44
C LYS A 324 43.86 -25.97 4.86
N GLU A 325 44.21 -27.25 4.85
CA GLU A 325 45.62 -27.63 4.89
C GLU A 325 46.31 -26.83 3.79
N ARG A 326 47.34 -26.05 4.17
CA ARG A 326 48.17 -25.37 3.19
C ARG A 326 48.80 -26.48 2.37
N THR A 327 48.37 -26.62 1.11
CA THR A 327 49.02 -27.48 0.13
C THR A 327 50.53 -27.21 0.21
N PRO A 328 51.39 -28.21 0.46
CA PRO A 328 52.82 -28.00 0.38
C PRO A 328 53.10 -27.50 -1.04
N LEU A 329 53.70 -26.32 -1.16
CA LEU A 329 54.29 -25.92 -2.44
C LEU A 329 55.35 -26.99 -2.74
N ALA A 330 55.14 -27.73 -3.82
CA ALA A 330 56.07 -28.75 -4.27
C ALA A 330 57.48 -28.14 -4.36
N GLY A 331 58.45 -28.80 -3.72
CA GLY A 331 59.87 -28.65 -4.02
C GLY A 331 60.23 -29.48 -5.24
#